data_AF-A0A2H0YLJ1-F1
#
_entry.id   AF-A0A2H0YLJ1-F1
#
_cell.length_a   1.000
_cell.length_b   1.000
_cell.length_c   1.000
_cell.angle_alpha   90.00
_cell.angle_beta   90.00
_cell.angle_gamma   90.00
#
_symmetry.space_group_name_H-M   'P 1'
#
loop_
_entity.id
_entity.type
_entity.pdbx_description
1 polymer ?
#
loop_
_entity_poly.entity_id
_entity_poly.type
_entity_poly.pdbx_seq_one_letter_code
_entity_poly.pdbx_strand_id
1 'polypeptide(L)'
;MLSTPKNQKNNSKLLYALSLGLELGFLISLPLVFFLILGIFLDKKFQTFPIFLISSIMLGLAATVVNIYYLVLPFLEKRSRDKKE
;
A
#
# COMPACT_ATOMS: atom_id res chain seq x y z
N MET A 1 36.79 -17.92 27.12
CA MET A 1 35.51 -17.21 27.38
C MET A 1 35.07 -16.61 26.05
N LEU A 2 34.34 -17.38 25.23
CA LEU A 2 33.96 -16.97 23.87
C LEU A 2 32.48 -16.59 23.85
N SER A 3 32.24 -15.32 23.56
CA SER A 3 30.95 -14.67 23.41
C SER A 3 30.21 -15.23 22.18
N THR A 4 29.10 -15.93 22.40
CA THR A 4 28.14 -16.31 21.35
C THR A 4 27.09 -15.21 21.15
N PRO A 5 27.08 -14.48 20.02
CA PRO A 5 25.96 -13.61 19.67
C PRO A 5 24.87 -14.43 18.95
N LYS A 6 24.01 -15.10 19.70
CA LYS A 6 22.82 -15.79 19.18
C LYS A 6 21.59 -14.87 19.20
N ASN A 7 21.65 -13.71 18.51
CA ASN A 7 20.47 -12.82 18.43
C ASN A 7 20.45 -11.84 17.23
N GLN A 8 20.91 -12.26 16.04
CA GLN A 8 20.85 -11.41 14.83
C GLN A 8 19.87 -11.92 13.75
N LYS A 9 19.38 -13.16 13.84
CA LYS A 9 18.54 -13.77 12.80
C LYS A 9 17.07 -13.32 12.82
N ASN A 10 16.62 -12.73 13.93
CA ASN A 10 15.21 -12.36 14.12
C ASN A 10 14.93 -10.92 13.66
N ASN A 11 15.90 -10.02 13.87
CA ASN A 11 15.77 -8.60 13.51
C ASN A 11 15.69 -8.41 12.00
N SER A 12 16.45 -9.18 11.21
CA SER A 12 16.41 -9.09 9.75
C SER A 12 15.07 -9.53 9.15
N LYS A 13 14.39 -10.53 9.73
CA LYS A 13 13.05 -10.94 9.30
C LYS A 13 11.99 -9.90 9.62
N LEU A 14 12.08 -9.24 10.78
CA LEU A 14 11.16 -8.18 11.17
C LEU A 14 11.33 -6.94 10.27
N LEU A 15 12.57 -6.50 10.03
CA LEU A 15 12.84 -5.39 9.12
C LEU A 15 12.38 -5.69 7.68
N TYR A 16 12.56 -6.92 7.23
CA TYR A 16 12.07 -7.36 5.92
C TYR A 16 10.53 -7.34 5.85
N ALA A 17 9.83 -7.91 6.84
CA ALA A 17 8.38 -7.87 6.90
C ALA A 17 7.84 -6.43 6.97
N LEU A 18 8.54 -5.55 7.68
CA LEU A 18 8.19 -4.14 7.77
C LEU A 18 8.36 -3.41 6.42
N SER A 19 9.48 -3.66 5.73
CA SER A 19 9.72 -3.10 4.40
C SER A 19 8.65 -3.57 3.39
N LEU A 20 8.25 -4.84 3.45
CA LEU A 20 7.15 -5.38 2.65
C LEU A 20 5.82 -4.67 2.95
N GLY A 21 5.49 -4.52 4.23
CA GLY A 21 4.27 -3.86 4.66
C GLY A 21 4.22 -2.38 4.23
N LEU A 22 5.36 -1.67 4.30
CA LEU A 22 5.47 -0.28 3.84
C LEU A 22 5.33 -0.15 2.33
N GLU A 23 5.96 -1.03 1.55
CA GLU A 23 5.86 -1.02 0.09
C GLU A 23 4.41 -1.24 -0.36
N LEU A 24 3.73 -2.24 0.23
CA LEU A 24 2.32 -2.50 -0.03
C LEU A 24 1.43 -1.36 0.47
N GLY A 25 1.72 -0.82 1.66
CA GLY A 25 1.01 0.30 2.27
C GLY A 25 1.09 1.57 1.41
N PHE A 26 2.26 1.86 0.85
CA PHE A 26 2.44 2.99 -0.06
C PHE A 26 1.67 2.79 -1.35
N LEU A 27 1.70 1.57 -1.90
CA LEU A 27 1.00 1.23 -3.14
C LEU A 27 -0.52 1.39 -3.04
N ILE A 28 -1.13 1.03 -1.90
CA ILE A 28 -2.57 1.24 -1.66
C ILE A 28 -2.90 2.67 -1.24
N SER A 29 -2.01 3.34 -0.50
CA SER A 29 -2.24 4.70 0.00
C SER A 29 -2.21 5.72 -1.13
N LEU A 30 -1.36 5.51 -2.14
CA LEU A 30 -1.22 6.43 -3.27
C LEU A 30 -2.55 6.74 -4.00
N PRO A 31 -3.32 5.75 -4.49
CA PRO A 31 -4.61 6.02 -5.12
C PRO A 31 -5.62 6.60 -4.12
N LEU A 32 -5.67 6.12 -2.88
CA LEU A 32 -6.61 6.63 -1.88
C LEU A 32 -6.39 8.13 -1.59
N VAL A 33 -5.15 8.53 -1.31
CA VAL A 33 -4.79 9.93 -1.06
C VAL A 33 -5.05 10.79 -2.30
N PHE A 34 -4.71 10.27 -3.49
CA PHE A 34 -4.97 10.97 -4.75
C PHE A 34 -6.47 11.27 -4.94
N PHE A 35 -7.33 10.25 -4.81
CA PHE A 35 -8.78 10.43 -4.97
C PHE A 35 -9.41 11.25 -3.83
N LEU A 36 -8.85 11.19 -2.63
CA LEU A 36 -9.28 12.02 -1.51
C LEU A 36 -9.02 13.50 -1.81
N ILE A 37 -7.80 13.86 -2.20
CA ILE A 37 -7.43 15.24 -2.55
C ILE A 37 -8.26 15.73 -3.74
N LEU A 38 -8.44 14.87 -4.75
CA LEU A 38 -9.24 15.18 -5.93
C LEU A 38 -10.70 15.45 -5.55
N GLY A 39 -11.29 14.62 -4.68
CA GLY A 39 -12.66 14.81 -4.17
C GLY A 39 -12.84 16.13 -3.43
N ILE A 40 -11.92 16.44 -2.51
CA ILE A 40 -11.93 17.71 -1.76
C ILE A 40 -11.82 18.90 -2.72
N PHE A 41 -10.94 18.81 -3.72
CA PHE A 41 -10.76 19.86 -4.70
C PHE A 41 -12.02 20.10 -5.54
N LEU A 42 -12.67 19.02 -6.00
CA LEU A 42 -13.93 19.10 -6.75
C LEU A 42 -15.05 19.68 -5.87
N ASP A 43 -15.21 19.19 -4.65
CA ASP A 43 -16.23 19.69 -3.72
C ASP A 43 -16.07 21.19 -3.44
N LYS A 44 -14.83 21.67 -3.27
CA LYS A 44 -14.54 23.10 -3.09
C LYS A 44 -14.83 23.91 -4.35
N LYS A 45 -14.53 23.38 -5.53
CA LYS A 45 -14.74 24.09 -6.81
C LYS A 45 -16.22 24.23 -7.16
N PHE A 46 -17.02 23.19 -6.87
CA PHE A 46 -18.44 23.15 -7.22
C PHE A 46 -19.37 23.51 -6.05
N GLN A 47 -18.83 23.84 -4.86
CA GLN A 47 -19.57 24.07 -3.62
C GLN A 47 -20.58 22.95 -3.27
N THR A 48 -20.22 21.72 -3.60
CA THR A 48 -21.06 20.51 -3.48
C THR A 48 -20.63 19.62 -2.33
N PHE A 49 -19.80 20.14 -1.42
CA PHE A 49 -19.33 19.41 -0.26
C PHE A 49 -20.52 18.80 0.53
N PRO A 50 -20.54 17.47 0.80
CA PRO A 50 -19.46 16.48 0.63
C PRO A 50 -19.70 15.43 -0.49
N ILE A 51 -20.44 15.76 -1.55
CA ILE A 51 -20.91 14.75 -2.53
C ILE A 51 -19.76 14.20 -3.37
N PHE A 52 -18.89 15.05 -3.94
CA PHE A 52 -17.78 14.57 -4.76
C PHE A 52 -16.73 13.86 -3.92
N LEU A 53 -16.51 14.28 -2.68
CA LEU A 53 -15.64 13.57 -1.75
C LEU A 53 -16.09 12.12 -1.53
N ILE A 54 -17.38 11.90 -1.27
CA ILE A 54 -17.92 10.55 -1.08
C ILE A 54 -17.77 9.72 -2.36
N SER A 55 -18.09 10.32 -3.52
CA SER A 55 -17.97 9.63 -4.81
C SER A 55 -16.52 9.27 -5.15
N SER A 56 -15.57 10.17 -4.84
CA SER A 56 -14.16 9.95 -5.14
C SER A 56 -13.55 8.92 -4.19
N ILE A 57 -13.98 8.87 -2.93
CA ILE A 57 -13.59 7.80 -2.00
C ILE A 57 -14.08 6.44 -2.51
N MET A 58 -15.33 6.34 -2.98
CA MET A 58 -15.85 5.11 -3.58
C MET A 58 -15.03 4.69 -4.82
N LEU A 59 -14.70 5.64 -5.69
CA LEU A 59 -13.83 5.40 -6.84
C LEU A 59 -12.41 5.00 -6.42
N GLY A 60 -11.85 5.63 -5.39
CA GLY A 60 -10.53 5.31 -4.87
C GLY A 60 -10.46 3.91 -4.26
N LEU A 61 -11.52 3.48 -3.59
CA LEU A 61 -11.65 2.10 -3.09
C LEU A 61 -11.72 1.11 -4.26
N ALA A 62 -12.56 1.36 -5.26
CA ALA A 62 -12.65 0.51 -6.45
C ALA A 62 -11.29 0.45 -7.19
N ALA A 63 -10.62 1.58 -7.37
CA ALA A 63 -9.31 1.67 -8.00
C ALA A 63 -8.23 0.92 -7.20
N THR A 64 -8.33 0.91 -5.86
CA THR A 64 -7.44 0.14 -4.98
C THR A 64 -7.63 -1.35 -5.17
N VAL A 65 -8.89 -1.82 -5.24
CA VAL A 65 -9.20 -3.24 -5.50
C VAL A 65 -8.63 -3.68 -6.85
N VAL A 66 -8.82 -2.87 -7.90
CA VAL A 66 -8.25 -3.14 -9.23
C VAL A 66 -6.72 -3.17 -9.19
N ASN A 67 -6.08 -2.21 -8.51
CA ASN A 67 -4.62 -2.18 -8.35
C ASN A 67 -4.11 -3.42 -7.61
N ILE A 68 -4.81 -3.89 -6.59
CA ILE A 68 -4.41 -5.11 -5.88
C ILE A 68 -4.45 -6.31 -6.82
N TYR A 69 -5.52 -6.45 -7.61
CA TYR A 69 -5.67 -7.58 -8.51
C TYR A 69 -4.62 -7.59 -9.63
N TYR A 70 -4.35 -6.44 -10.26
CA TYR A 70 -3.46 -6.36 -11.41
C TYR A 70 -2.00 -6.12 -11.07
N LEU A 71 -1.69 -5.56 -9.90
CA LEU A 71 -0.34 -5.11 -9.56
C LEU A 71 0.21 -5.84 -8.34
N VAL A 72 -0.57 -5.93 -7.26
CA VAL A 72 -0.11 -6.59 -6.02
C VAL A 72 0.00 -8.10 -6.20
N LEU A 73 -1.01 -8.76 -6.75
CA LEU A 73 -0.98 -10.22 -6.97
C LEU A 73 0.24 -10.68 -7.79
N PRO A 74 0.50 -10.14 -9.01
CA PRO A 74 1.67 -10.57 -9.78
C PRO A 74 3.00 -10.14 -9.13
N PHE A 75 3.03 -9.03 -8.38
CA PHE A 75 4.22 -8.61 -7.66
C PHE A 75 4.57 -9.57 -6.52
N LEU A 76 3.57 -9.99 -5.74
CA LEU A 76 3.74 -10.99 -4.68
C LEU A 76 4.16 -12.34 -5.27
N GLU A 77 3.56 -12.76 -6.38
CA GLU A 77 3.88 -14.02 -7.04
C GLU A 77 5.28 -14.02 -7.66
N LYS A 78 5.68 -12.93 -8.31
CA LYS A 78 7.05 -12.75 -8.82
C LYS A 78 8.08 -12.83 -7.69
N ARG A 79 7.81 -12.17 -6.56
CA ARG A 79 8.72 -12.13 -5.41
C ARG A 79 8.76 -13.44 -4.62
N SER A 80 7.68 -14.22 -4.63
CA SER A 80 7.66 -15.57 -4.04
C SER A 80 8.55 -16.55 -4.81
N ARG A 81 8.61 -16.43 -6.15
CA ARG A 81 9.50 -17.26 -6.98
C ARG A 81 10.98 -16.94 -6.77
N ASP A 82 11.33 -15.67 -6.68
CA ASP A 82 12.72 -15.20 -6.45
C ASP A 82 13.33 -15.71 -5.14
N LYS A 83 12.49 -16.11 -4.17
CA LYS A 83 12.93 -16.66 -2.88
C LYS A 83 13.18 -18.17 -2.89
N LYS A 84 12.85 -18.88 -3.98
CA LYS A 84 12.97 -20.35 -4.12
C LYS A 84 14.17 -20.79 -4.97
N GLU A 85 14.82 -19.87 -5.69
CA GLU A 85 16.11 -20.08 -6.35
C GLU A 85 17.27 -19.69 -5.43
#